data_AF-A0AAV5LNZ2-F1
#
_entry.id   AF-A0AAV5LNZ2-F1
#
_cell.length_a   1.000
_cell.length_b   1.000
_cell.length_c   1.000
_cell.angle_alpha   90.00
_cell.angle_beta   90.00
_cell.angle_gamma   90.00
#
_symmetry.space_group_name_H-M   'P 1'
#
loop_
_entity.id
_entity.type
_entity.pdbx_description
1 polymer ?
#
loop_
_entity_poly.entity_id
_entity_poly.type
_entity_poly.pdbx_seq_one_letter_code
_entity_poly.pdbx_strand_id
1 'polypeptide(L)'
;MEIGHGAQSLRWLVWPKVDKNSMEMLSSECPRVTVNPKPSLFGFKGTEVPREALPDIALDDPLVKDIDPKTWIVCGPTLRTMSPSLSNPTELSIAEKFRLAFVERDTRLAPKRAKNARQHQRRAEREWMMSSPRAKALALASQASKSRHGRS
;
A
#
# COMPACT_ATOMS: atom_id res chain seq x y z
N MET A 1 -24.10 -0.84 15.67
CA MET A 1 -23.47 -2.13 16.00
C MET A 1 -22.05 -1.81 16.42
N GLU A 2 -21.84 -1.56 17.72
CA GLU A 2 -20.52 -1.23 18.27
C GLU A 2 -19.68 -2.50 18.33
N ILE A 3 -18.62 -2.58 17.54
CA ILE A 3 -17.64 -3.66 17.62
C ILE A 3 -16.72 -3.35 18.81
N GLY A 4 -17.23 -3.68 20.00
CA GLY A 4 -16.52 -4.09 21.22
C GLY A 4 -15.31 -3.28 21.72
N HIS A 5 -15.50 -2.63 22.88
CA HIS A 5 -14.44 -2.17 23.77
C HIS A 5 -13.48 -3.32 24.17
N GLY A 6 -12.18 -3.14 23.88
CA GLY A 6 -11.06 -3.95 24.39
C GLY A 6 -10.98 -5.35 23.79
N ALA A 7 -9.89 -5.65 23.07
CA ALA A 7 -9.61 -7.00 22.60
C ALA A 7 -9.49 -7.95 23.80
N GLN A 8 -10.57 -8.65 24.13
CA GLN A 8 -10.53 -9.76 25.08
C GLN A 8 -9.54 -10.77 24.49
N SER A 9 -8.50 -11.12 25.25
CA SER A 9 -7.47 -12.10 24.87
C SER A 9 -8.12 -13.29 24.15
N LEU A 10 -7.65 -13.62 22.94
CA LEU A 10 -8.13 -14.77 22.18
C LEU A 10 -7.98 -16.05 23.03
N ARG A 11 -9.08 -16.82 23.19
CA ARG A 11 -9.10 -18.06 24.00
C ARG A 11 -9.50 -19.30 23.20
N TRP A 12 -10.16 -19.13 22.06
CA TRP A 12 -10.67 -20.26 21.27
C TRP A 12 -10.33 -20.05 19.80
N LEU A 13 -9.89 -21.12 19.14
CA LEU A 13 -9.54 -21.12 17.73
C LEU A 13 -10.18 -22.33 17.05
N VAL A 14 -11.00 -22.08 16.03
CA VAL A 14 -11.58 -23.14 15.20
C VAL A 14 -10.70 -23.30 13.96
N TRP A 15 -10.01 -24.44 13.87
CA TRP A 15 -9.15 -24.78 12.73
C TRP A 15 -9.26 -26.29 12.40
N PRO A 16 -10.26 -26.69 11.59
CA PRO A 16 -10.62 -28.11 11.40
C PRO A 16 -9.54 -28.98 10.77
N LYS A 17 -8.65 -28.40 9.96
CA LYS A 17 -7.57 -29.10 9.23
C LYS A 17 -6.17 -28.64 9.67
N VAL A 18 -5.97 -28.48 10.98
CA VAL A 18 -4.67 -28.11 11.53
C VAL A 18 -3.71 -29.31 11.46
N ASP A 19 -2.47 -29.07 11.05
CA ASP A 19 -1.41 -30.08 11.07
C ASP A 19 -0.86 -30.29 12.49
N LYS A 20 -0.24 -31.44 12.73
CA LYS A 20 0.25 -31.81 14.07
C LYS A 20 1.34 -30.86 14.58
N ASN A 21 2.19 -30.37 13.68
CA ASN A 21 3.29 -29.46 14.02
C ASN A 21 2.75 -28.10 14.47
N SER A 22 1.80 -27.54 13.72
CA SER A 22 1.11 -26.30 14.09
C SER A 22 0.34 -26.44 15.41
N MET A 23 -0.25 -27.59 15.69
CA MET A 23 -0.97 -27.82 16.96
C MET A 23 -0.02 -27.85 18.17
N GLU A 24 1.16 -28.43 18.02
CA GLU A 24 2.21 -28.45 19.06
C GLU A 24 2.84 -27.08 19.27
N MET A 25 3.09 -26.35 18.18
CA MET A 25 3.57 -24.96 18.20
C MET A 25 2.56 -24.04 18.91
N LEU A 26 1.27 -24.16 18.59
CA LEU A 26 0.21 -23.39 19.28
C LEU A 26 0.11 -23.73 20.76
N SER A 27 0.31 -25.00 21.14
CA SER A 27 0.27 -25.42 22.55
C SER A 27 1.45 -24.87 23.36
N SER A 28 2.62 -24.74 22.73
CA SER A 28 3.84 -24.22 23.36
C SER A 28 3.89 -22.69 23.40
N GLU A 29 3.51 -22.01 22.32
CA GLU A 29 3.51 -20.55 22.23
C GLU A 29 2.28 -19.91 22.90
N CYS A 30 1.12 -20.56 22.77
CA CYS A 30 -0.18 -20.02 23.18
C CYS A 30 -0.98 -20.99 24.07
N PRO A 31 -0.51 -21.31 25.29
CA PRO A 31 -1.15 -22.31 26.16
C PRO A 31 -2.57 -21.93 26.63
N ARG A 32 -2.99 -20.67 26.43
CA ARG A 32 -4.32 -20.15 26.79
C ARG A 32 -5.35 -20.33 25.67
N VAL A 33 -4.93 -20.70 24.46
CA VAL A 33 -5.80 -20.86 23.29
C VAL A 33 -6.16 -22.33 23.12
N THR A 34 -7.45 -22.64 23.18
CA THR A 34 -7.97 -23.98 22.89
C THR A 34 -8.29 -24.10 21.41
N VAL A 35 -7.65 -25.04 20.72
CA VAL A 35 -7.90 -25.35 19.31
C VAL A 35 -9.00 -26.40 19.19
N ASN A 36 -10.00 -26.17 18.34
CA ASN A 36 -11.12 -27.08 18.07
C ASN A 36 -11.80 -27.60 19.35
N PRO A 37 -12.39 -26.71 20.18
CA PRO A 37 -13.05 -27.13 21.39
C PRO A 37 -14.22 -28.08 21.06
N LYS A 38 -14.27 -29.22 21.77
CA LYS A 38 -15.40 -30.16 21.65
C LYS A 38 -16.52 -29.70 22.58
N PRO A 39 -17.78 -29.73 22.14
CA PRO A 39 -18.92 -29.50 23.03
C PRO A 39 -18.97 -30.66 24.03
N SER A 40 -18.46 -30.43 25.24
CA SER A 40 -18.52 -31.41 26.33
C SER A 40 -19.58 -30.97 27.32
N LEU A 41 -20.49 -31.87 27.67
CA LEU A 41 -21.53 -31.67 28.69
C LEU A 41 -20.96 -31.39 30.09
N PHE A 42 -19.70 -31.76 30.31
CA PHE A 42 -18.93 -31.35 31.49
C PHE A 42 -18.03 -30.18 31.10
N GLY A 43 -18.39 -28.97 31.53
CA GLY A 43 -17.60 -27.76 31.36
C GLY A 43 -16.24 -27.90 32.03
N PHE A 44 -15.22 -28.30 31.27
CA PHE A 44 -13.86 -28.33 31.77
C PHE A 44 -13.40 -26.90 32.07
N LYS A 45 -13.12 -26.62 33.35
CA LYS A 45 -12.53 -25.37 33.88
C LYS A 45 -13.35 -24.09 33.71
N GLY A 46 -14.65 -24.11 34.02
CA GLY A 46 -15.43 -22.88 34.30
C GLY A 46 -15.41 -21.81 33.20
N THR A 47 -15.04 -22.20 31.97
CA THR A 47 -14.96 -21.33 30.82
C THR A 47 -15.90 -21.94 29.79
N GLU A 48 -17.13 -21.44 29.77
CA GLU A 48 -18.12 -21.85 28.78
C GLU A 48 -17.56 -21.53 27.38
N VAL A 49 -17.58 -22.52 26.49
CA VAL A 49 -17.13 -22.33 25.11
C VAL A 49 -18.22 -21.54 24.40
N PRO A 50 -17.94 -20.34 23.86
CA PRO A 50 -18.94 -19.57 23.15
C PRO A 50 -19.41 -20.37 21.93
N ARG A 51 -20.69 -20.20 21.60
CA ARG A 51 -21.35 -20.90 20.49
C ARG A 51 -20.58 -20.72 19.17
N GLU A 52 -20.03 -19.53 18.96
CA GLU A 52 -19.27 -19.14 17.78
C GLU A 52 -17.90 -19.84 17.67
N ALA A 53 -17.41 -20.44 18.76
CA ALA A 53 -16.15 -21.18 18.78
C ALA A 53 -16.34 -22.69 18.57
N LEU A 54 -17.55 -23.16 18.27
CA LEU A 54 -17.81 -24.57 17.97
C LEU A 54 -17.65 -24.85 16.48
N PRO A 55 -16.96 -25.94 16.09
CA PRO A 55 -16.70 -26.26 14.69
C PRO A 55 -17.98 -26.60 13.90
N ASP A 56 -19.04 -27.04 14.59
CA ASP A 56 -20.30 -27.45 13.98
C ASP A 56 -21.25 -26.27 13.69
N ILE A 57 -20.86 -25.04 14.06
CA ILE A 57 -21.71 -23.86 13.96
C ILE A 57 -21.22 -22.99 12.81
N ALA A 58 -22.05 -22.93 11.76
CA ALA A 58 -21.84 -22.02 10.65
C ALA A 58 -22.07 -20.57 11.12
N LEU A 59 -20.99 -19.79 11.15
CA LEU A 59 -21.01 -18.38 11.55
C LEU A 59 -21.74 -17.50 10.52
N ASP A 60 -21.60 -17.87 9.25
CA ASP A 60 -22.08 -17.08 8.13
C ASP A 60 -23.54 -17.42 7.75
N ASP A 61 -24.08 -18.56 8.18
CA ASP A 61 -25.44 -19.00 7.82
C ASP A 61 -26.52 -17.94 8.09
N PRO A 62 -26.54 -17.25 9.26
CA PRO A 62 -27.49 -16.17 9.49
C PRO A 62 -27.27 -14.95 8.59
N LEU A 63 -26.02 -14.68 8.18
CA LEU A 63 -25.65 -13.53 7.34
C LEU A 63 -25.93 -13.79 5.85
N VAL A 64 -25.81 -15.05 5.42
CA VAL A 64 -25.93 -15.49 4.02
C VAL A 64 -27.36 -15.86 3.65
N LYS A 65 -28.28 -15.99 4.63
CA LYS A 65 -29.71 -16.30 4.38
C LYS A 65 -30.39 -15.36 3.38
N ASP A 66 -30.02 -14.09 3.37
CA ASP A 66 -30.60 -13.08 2.48
C ASP A 66 -29.72 -12.77 1.26
N ILE A 67 -28.61 -13.50 1.10
CA ILE A 67 -27.65 -13.32 0.02
C ILE A 67 -27.93 -14.38 -1.05
N ASP A 68 -28.71 -14.03 -2.07
CA ASP A 68 -28.91 -14.91 -3.23
C ASP A 68 -27.65 -14.90 -4.11
N PRO A 69 -26.96 -16.03 -4.33
CA PRO A 69 -25.80 -16.11 -5.21
C PRO A 69 -26.08 -15.62 -6.64
N LYS A 70 -27.34 -15.67 -7.09
CA LYS A 70 -27.74 -15.16 -8.40
C LYS A 70 -27.66 -13.64 -8.48
N THR A 71 -27.77 -12.93 -7.36
CA THR A 71 -27.58 -11.47 -7.31
C THR A 71 -26.11 -11.08 -7.50
N TRP A 72 -25.17 -11.97 -7.21
CA TRP A 72 -23.73 -11.75 -7.38
C TRP A 72 -23.23 -11.98 -8.81
N ILE A 73 -24.01 -12.69 -9.65
CA ILE A 73 -23.66 -12.96 -11.06
C ILE A 73 -23.65 -11.66 -11.91
N VAL A 74 -24.08 -10.52 -11.36
CA VAL A 74 -24.07 -9.22 -12.05
C VAL A 74 -22.72 -8.48 -11.96
N CYS A 75 -21.66 -9.10 -11.42
CA CYS A 75 -20.30 -8.52 -11.46
C CYS A 75 -19.38 -9.17 -12.52
N GLY A 76 -19.91 -9.46 -13.71
CA GLY A 76 -19.12 -9.18 -14.93
C GLY A 76 -19.08 -7.67 -15.16
N PRO A 77 -18.15 -7.11 -15.94
CA PRO A 77 -18.31 -5.76 -16.47
C PRO A 77 -19.52 -5.83 -17.42
N THR A 78 -20.72 -5.71 -16.86
CA THR A 78 -21.80 -5.12 -17.63
C THR A 78 -21.22 -3.78 -18.01
N LEU A 79 -20.87 -3.65 -19.30
CA LEU A 79 -21.00 -2.40 -20.00
C LEU A 79 -22.39 -1.93 -19.59
N ARG A 80 -22.46 -1.14 -18.51
CA ARG A 80 -23.56 -0.24 -18.34
C ARG A 80 -23.46 0.53 -19.62
N THR A 81 -24.34 0.21 -20.58
CA THR A 81 -24.92 1.21 -21.43
C THR A 81 -25.46 2.21 -20.43
N MET A 82 -24.57 3.12 -20.02
CA MET A 82 -24.95 4.36 -19.40
C MET A 82 -26.00 4.83 -20.39
N SER A 83 -27.24 4.95 -19.92
CA SER A 83 -28.14 5.89 -20.52
C SER A 83 -27.28 7.11 -20.85
N PRO A 84 -27.29 7.64 -22.07
CA PRO A 84 -26.59 8.86 -22.36
C PRO A 84 -27.24 9.90 -21.46
N SER A 85 -26.73 10.02 -20.23
CA SER A 85 -26.82 11.21 -19.41
C SER A 85 -26.38 12.26 -20.39
N LEU A 86 -27.31 13.17 -20.69
CA LEU A 86 -27.19 14.30 -21.59
C LEU A 86 -25.84 14.97 -21.31
N SER A 87 -24.79 14.44 -21.91
CA SER A 87 -23.43 14.87 -21.69
C SER A 87 -23.34 16.00 -22.66
N ASN A 88 -23.28 17.21 -22.11
CA ASN A 88 -22.93 18.38 -22.88
C ASN A 88 -21.80 17.95 -23.84
N PRO A 89 -21.95 18.05 -25.17
CA PRO A 89 -20.94 17.57 -26.12
C PRO A 89 -19.58 18.27 -25.95
N THR A 90 -19.53 19.27 -25.07
CA THR A 90 -18.39 20.09 -24.71
C THR A 90 -17.60 19.57 -23.50
N GLU A 91 -18.14 18.67 -22.66
CA GLU A 91 -17.43 18.21 -21.46
C GLU A 91 -16.55 16.98 -21.75
N LEU A 92 -15.24 17.17 -21.64
CA LEU A 92 -14.24 16.11 -21.79
C LEU A 92 -14.49 14.95 -20.82
N SER A 93 -14.23 13.72 -21.28
CA SER A 93 -14.21 12.52 -20.43
C SER A 93 -13.30 12.73 -19.21
N ILE A 94 -13.68 12.13 -18.07
CA ILE A 94 -12.90 12.19 -16.83
C ILE A 94 -11.45 11.74 -17.07
N ALA A 95 -11.24 10.67 -17.85
CA ALA A 95 -9.90 10.19 -18.19
C ALA A 95 -9.08 11.26 -18.95
N GLU A 96 -9.74 11.98 -19.85
CA GLU A 96 -9.12 13.03 -20.64
C GLU A 96 -8.77 14.26 -19.80
N LYS A 97 -9.61 14.60 -18.83
CA LYS A 97 -9.32 15.63 -17.83
C LYS A 97 -8.06 15.30 -17.02
N PHE A 98 -7.90 14.05 -16.58
CA PHE A 98 -6.68 13.61 -15.89
C PHE A 98 -5.45 13.64 -16.79
N ARG A 99 -5.58 13.22 -18.05
CA ARG A 99 -4.50 13.29 -19.04
C ARG A 99 -3.99 14.72 -19.22
N LEU A 100 -4.91 15.67 -19.39
CA LEU A 100 -4.57 17.08 -19.56
C LEU A 100 -3.96 17.69 -18.29
N ALA A 101 -4.53 17.40 -17.12
CA ALA A 101 -3.99 17.88 -15.85
C ALA A 101 -2.55 17.41 -15.58
N PHE A 102 -2.23 16.17 -15.98
CA PHE A 102 -0.86 15.65 -15.89
C PHE A 102 0.09 16.40 -16.83
N VAL A 103 -0.29 16.58 -18.09
CA VAL A 103 0.51 17.30 -19.09
C VAL A 103 0.75 18.74 -18.66
N GLU A 104 -0.28 19.45 -18.20
CA GLU A 104 -0.18 20.83 -17.70
C GLU A 104 0.76 20.95 -16.49
N ARG A 105 0.66 20.00 -15.54
CA ARG A 105 1.59 19.96 -14.41
C ARG A 105 3.04 19.80 -14.89
N ASP A 106 3.26 18.92 -15.86
CA ASP A 106 4.59 18.63 -16.36
C ASP A 106 5.19 19.78 -17.15
N THR A 107 4.41 20.48 -17.99
CA THR A 107 4.86 21.69 -18.67
C THR A 107 5.17 22.81 -17.68
N ARG A 108 4.36 22.98 -16.63
CA ARG A 108 4.64 23.94 -15.55
C ARG A 108 5.93 23.63 -14.78
N LEU A 109 6.24 22.34 -14.58
CA LEU A 109 7.45 21.91 -13.87
C LEU A 109 8.69 21.83 -14.77
N ALA A 110 8.54 21.74 -16.09
CA ALA A 110 9.65 21.57 -17.03
C ALA A 110 10.75 22.63 -16.91
N PRO A 111 10.45 23.95 -16.82
CA PRO A 111 11.50 24.97 -16.64
C PRO A 111 12.25 24.80 -15.32
N LYS A 112 11.55 24.44 -14.24
CA LYS A 112 12.17 24.20 -12.92
C LYS A 112 13.08 22.98 -12.96
N ARG A 113 12.65 21.89 -13.57
CA ARG A 113 13.46 20.67 -13.75
C ARG A 113 14.70 20.97 -14.60
N ALA A 114 14.56 21.67 -15.72
CA ALA A 114 15.68 22.05 -16.58
C ALA A 114 16.69 22.96 -15.86
N LYS A 115 16.21 23.99 -15.14
CA LYS A 115 17.06 24.88 -14.35
C LYS A 115 17.78 24.13 -13.23
N ASN A 116 17.06 23.26 -12.51
CA ASN A 116 17.62 22.50 -11.40
C ASN A 116 18.69 21.51 -11.90
N ALA A 117 18.43 20.80 -13.01
CA ALA A 117 19.41 19.90 -13.63
C ALA A 117 20.72 20.62 -14.00
N ARG A 118 20.62 21.78 -14.69
CA ARG A 118 21.79 22.61 -15.03
C ARG A 118 22.51 23.14 -13.79
N GLN A 119 21.78 23.41 -12.71
CA GLN A 119 22.37 23.86 -11.47
C GLN A 119 23.13 22.72 -10.77
N HIS A 120 22.54 21.52 -10.69
CA HIS A 120 23.19 20.34 -10.16
C HIS A 120 24.46 19.98 -10.95
N GLN A 121 24.41 20.02 -12.29
CA GLN A 121 25.60 19.82 -13.13
C GLN A 121 26.70 20.82 -12.77
N ARG A 122 26.40 22.12 -12.72
CA ARG A 122 27.40 23.14 -12.33
C ARG A 122 27.93 22.98 -10.90
N ARG A 123 27.11 22.47 -9.97
CA ARG A 123 27.59 22.18 -8.60
C ARG A 123 28.53 20.97 -8.62
N ALA A 124 28.15 19.89 -9.30
CA ALA A 124 28.97 18.69 -9.44
C ALA A 124 30.30 18.97 -10.14
N GLU A 125 30.31 19.79 -11.20
CA GLU A 125 31.54 20.23 -11.87
C GLU A 125 32.47 21.02 -10.93
N ARG A 126 31.92 21.98 -10.17
CA ARG A 126 32.71 22.75 -9.19
C ARG A 126 33.23 21.86 -8.07
N GLU A 127 32.41 20.95 -7.56
CA GLU A 127 32.80 19.99 -6.55
C GLU A 127 33.91 19.07 -7.06
N TRP A 128 33.81 18.57 -8.28
CA TRP A 128 34.85 17.78 -8.93
C TRP A 128 36.16 18.57 -9.10
N MET A 129 36.08 19.81 -9.58
CA MET A 129 37.25 20.71 -9.65
C MET A 129 37.86 20.97 -8.28
N MET A 130 37.06 21.02 -7.22
CA MET A 130 37.48 21.29 -5.83
C MET A 130 37.80 20.03 -5.01
N SER A 131 37.61 18.82 -5.53
CA SER A 131 37.97 17.57 -4.84
C SER A 131 39.18 16.92 -5.48
N SER A 132 39.33 17.01 -6.81
CA SER A 132 40.47 16.45 -7.53
C SER A 132 41.70 17.37 -7.49
N PRO A 133 42.83 16.95 -6.89
CA PRO A 133 44.06 17.77 -6.83
C PRO A 133 44.57 18.16 -8.23
N ARG A 134 44.46 17.23 -9.19
CA ARG A 134 44.85 17.45 -10.59
C ARG A 134 43.96 18.49 -11.26
N ALA A 135 42.65 18.42 -11.05
CA ALA A 135 41.71 19.39 -11.60
C ALA A 135 41.91 20.80 -10.99
N LYS A 136 42.16 20.88 -9.67
CA LYS A 136 42.55 22.14 -9.00
C LYS A 136 43.80 22.76 -9.60
N ALA A 137 44.86 21.97 -9.76
CA ALA A 137 46.13 22.46 -10.30
C ALA A 137 45.96 23.02 -11.71
N LEU A 138 45.21 22.32 -12.57
CA LEU A 138 44.89 22.78 -13.92
C LEU A 138 44.06 24.07 -13.92
N ALA A 139 43.05 24.17 -13.06
CA ALA A 139 42.23 25.38 -12.93
C ALA A 139 43.06 26.59 -12.48
N LEU A 140 43.92 26.44 -11.47
CA LEU A 140 44.82 27.50 -11.00
C LEU A 140 45.82 27.93 -12.07
N ALA A 141 46.43 26.97 -12.78
CA ALA A 141 47.34 27.26 -13.89
C ALA A 141 46.66 28.06 -15.01
N SER A 142 45.39 27.76 -15.32
CA SER A 142 44.60 28.51 -16.32
C SER A 142 44.27 29.94 -15.89
N GLN A 143 44.09 30.20 -14.60
CA GLN A 143 43.90 31.56 -14.08
C GLN A 143 45.19 32.37 -14.13
N ALA A 144 46.32 31.74 -13.78
CA ALA A 144 47.65 32.35 -13.83
C ALA A 144 48.09 32.71 -15.26
N SER A 145 47.70 31.93 -16.26
CA SER A 145 48.00 32.24 -17.67
C SER A 145 47.12 33.36 -18.23
N LYS A 146 45.82 33.42 -17.88
CA LYS A 146 44.92 34.51 -18.30
C LYS A 146 45.30 35.87 -17.72
N SER A 147 45.70 35.93 -16.45
CA SER A 147 46.09 37.20 -15.82
C SER A 147 47.36 37.81 -16.42
N ARG A 148 48.23 36.99 -17.03
CA ARG A 148 49.45 37.46 -17.70
C ARG A 148 49.21 38.06 -19.09
N HIS A 149 48.12 37.71 -19.77
CA HIS A 149 47.79 38.23 -21.11
C HIS A 149 46.97 39.53 -21.08
N GLY A 150 46.45 39.95 -19.93
CA GLY A 150 45.71 41.22 -19.76
C GLY A 150 46.56 42.39 -19.28
N ARG A 151 47.89 42.23 -19.19
CA ARG A 151 48.84 43.27 -18.71
C ARG A 151 49.93 43.61 -19.74
N SER A 152 49.69 43.33 -21.02
CA SER A 152 50.54 43.76 -22.15
C SER A 152 49.88 44.89 -22.93
#